data_AF-A0A0A1F8B0-F1
#
_entry.id   AF-A0A0A1F8B0-F1
#
_cell.length_a   1.000
_cell.length_b   1.000
_cell.length_c   1.000
_cell.angle_alpha   90.00
_cell.angle_beta   90.00
_cell.angle_gamma   90.00
#
_symmetry.space_group_name_H-M   'P 1'
#
loop_
_entity.id
_entity.type
_entity.pdbx_description
1 polymer ?
#
loop_
_entity_poly.entity_id
_entity_poly.type
_entity_poly.pdbx_seq_one_letter_code
_entity_poly.pdbx_strand_id
1 'polypeptide(L)'
;MIKGLAITPPILGRISIGKVVEKNGKRLPEKDDSFTVTSQVQNREGWILHPFDEGLRKASIGGKIRSIPIRVLFNDPDLNLRAEYSLFDRATGRPMCTGNGEQCKRYMPSGLQTLPCPSPDNCELAKGGLCKPYGRLNVLIGDDDELGSFIFRTTGYNSIRSLAARLSYYKAVSGNLLACLPMELRLRGKSTTQSHRAPVYYVDLTVREGRTLEEAITEAKENDERRRSVGYDQAALDDAARLGFSNGSFEDSNEEIAEVVEEFYPESGSGPGVATSDATPAIPAKTSLKDKLDKKATGQTGESS
;
A
#
# COMPACT_ATOMS: atom_id res chain seq x y z
N MET A 1 21.56 -1.21 23.94
CA MET A 1 20.57 -1.25 22.84
C MET A 1 19.92 -2.62 22.79
N ILE A 2 18.60 -2.69 22.57
CA ILE A 2 17.89 -3.96 22.38
C ILE A 2 18.30 -4.51 21.01
N LYS A 3 19.01 -5.65 20.98
CA LYS A 3 19.30 -6.34 19.72
C LYS A 3 17.99 -6.83 19.12
N GLY A 4 17.78 -6.63 17.82
CA GLY A 4 16.55 -7.06 17.15
C GLY A 4 15.46 -5.97 17.06
N LEU A 5 15.66 -4.79 17.64
CA LEU A 5 14.67 -3.69 17.57
C LEU A 5 14.89 -2.86 16.31
N ALA A 6 13.93 -2.90 15.39
CA ALA A 6 13.89 -1.99 14.25
C ALA A 6 13.79 -0.54 14.75
N ILE A 7 14.67 0.33 14.28
CA ILE A 7 14.57 1.77 14.54
C ILE A 7 13.99 2.39 13.27
N THR A 8 12.72 2.77 13.34
CA THR A 8 11.99 3.43 12.25
C THR A 8 11.72 4.89 12.60
N PRO A 9 11.47 5.76 11.61
CA PRO A 9 10.99 7.12 11.88
C PRO A 9 9.78 7.08 12.83
N PRO A 10 9.70 7.96 13.84
CA PRO A 10 8.51 8.11 14.65
C PRO A 10 7.31 8.39 13.76
N ILE A 11 6.27 7.58 13.89
CA ILE A 11 5.01 7.81 13.19
C ILE A 11 4.23 8.85 13.99
N LEU A 12 3.65 9.85 13.34
CA LEU A 12 2.78 10.88 13.92
C LEU A 12 1.31 10.61 13.58
N GLY A 13 1.11 10.04 12.40
CA GLY A 13 -0.21 9.77 11.87
C GLY A 13 -0.15 8.88 10.64
N ARG A 14 -1.31 8.70 10.03
CA ARG A 14 -1.53 7.72 8.98
C ARG A 14 -2.17 8.42 7.80
N ILE A 15 -1.85 7.94 6.60
CA ILE A 15 -2.53 8.31 5.37
C ILE A 15 -3.20 7.06 4.85
N SER A 16 -4.49 7.15 4.53
CA SER A 16 -5.25 6.08 3.91
C SER A 16 -5.96 6.55 2.65
N ILE A 17 -6.28 5.59 1.78
CA ILE A 17 -7.16 5.78 0.63
C ILE A 17 -8.32 4.79 0.82
N GLY A 18 -9.56 5.29 0.90
CA GLY A 18 -10.69 4.44 1.26
C GLY A 18 -11.15 4.57 2.70
N LYS A 19 -12.36 4.05 2.93
CA LYS A 19 -13.00 3.94 4.24
C LYS A 19 -13.56 2.54 4.43
N VAL A 20 -13.63 2.09 5.67
CA VAL A 20 -14.38 0.88 6.01
C VAL A 20 -15.84 1.28 6.17
N VAL A 21 -16.73 0.69 5.39
CA VAL A 21 -18.18 0.90 5.50
C VAL A 21 -18.85 -0.35 6.02
N GLU A 22 -19.84 -0.17 6.87
CA GLU A 22 -20.71 -1.25 7.28
C GLU A 22 -21.85 -1.41 6.27
N LYS A 23 -21.88 -2.53 5.55
CA LYS A 23 -22.97 -2.91 4.65
C LYS A 23 -23.51 -4.26 5.11
N ASN A 24 -24.80 -4.30 5.47
CA ASN A 24 -25.50 -5.51 5.93
C ASN A 24 -24.84 -6.18 7.17
N GLY A 25 -24.43 -5.39 8.16
CA GLY A 25 -23.76 -5.90 9.38
C GLY A 25 -22.34 -6.43 9.15
N LYS A 26 -21.75 -6.16 7.98
CA LYS A 26 -20.36 -6.52 7.63
C LYS A 26 -19.55 -5.27 7.35
N ARG A 27 -18.36 -5.16 7.97
CA ARG A 27 -17.37 -4.12 7.67
C ARG A 27 -16.64 -4.48 6.37
N LEU A 28 -16.83 -3.68 5.34
CA LEU A 28 -16.22 -3.87 4.02
C LEU A 28 -15.34 -2.67 3.66
N PRO A 29 -14.14 -2.89 3.12
CA PRO A 29 -13.34 -1.80 2.58
C PRO A 29 -14.02 -1.23 1.34
N GLU A 30 -14.33 0.07 1.37
CA GLU A 30 -14.82 0.84 0.23
C GLU A 30 -13.67 1.70 -0.30
N LYS A 31 -13.31 1.47 -1.57
CA LYS A 31 -12.33 2.30 -2.26
C LYS A 31 -12.92 3.69 -2.42
N ASP A 32 -12.38 4.62 -1.65
CA ASP A 32 -12.73 6.03 -1.72
C ASP A 32 -11.79 6.72 -2.69
N ASP A 33 -12.28 7.80 -3.26
CA ASP A 33 -11.56 8.62 -4.21
C ASP A 33 -10.86 9.80 -3.50
N SER A 34 -10.75 9.76 -2.18
CA SER A 34 -10.10 10.77 -1.34
C SER A 34 -9.07 10.13 -0.41
N PHE A 35 -8.01 10.89 -0.09
CA PHE A 35 -7.18 10.60 1.06
C PHE A 35 -7.93 10.90 2.37
N THR A 36 -7.49 10.26 3.44
CA THR A 36 -7.80 10.61 4.82
C THR A 36 -6.49 10.62 5.62
N VAL A 37 -6.29 11.65 6.45
CA VAL A 37 -5.15 11.76 7.37
C VAL A 37 -5.63 11.60 8.80
N THR A 38 -5.10 10.63 9.52
CA THR A 38 -5.50 10.35 10.90
C THR A 38 -4.31 10.41 11.84
N SER A 39 -4.57 10.64 13.13
CA SER A 39 -3.58 10.41 14.19
C SER A 39 -3.32 8.91 14.38
N GLN A 40 -2.47 8.58 15.35
CA GLN A 40 -2.28 7.22 15.86
C GLN A 40 -3.27 6.83 16.97
N VAL A 41 -4.29 7.63 17.23
CA VAL A 41 -5.31 7.31 18.23
C VAL A 41 -6.55 6.72 17.54
N GLN A 42 -6.98 5.56 18.02
CA GLN A 42 -8.19 4.90 17.58
C GLN A 42 -9.21 4.85 18.73
N ASN A 43 -10.45 5.27 18.46
CA ASN A 43 -11.58 5.13 19.37
C ASN A 43 -12.55 4.04 18.86
N ARG A 44 -13.70 3.87 19.52
CA ARG A 44 -14.72 2.87 19.10
C ARG A 44 -15.31 3.14 17.71
N GLU A 45 -15.27 4.39 17.26
CA GLU A 45 -15.85 4.84 15.99
C GLU A 45 -14.82 4.81 14.84
N GLY A 46 -13.53 4.74 15.15
CA GLY A 46 -12.44 4.61 14.20
C GLY A 46 -11.22 5.44 14.57
N TRP A 47 -10.38 5.73 13.59
CA TRP A 47 -9.20 6.56 13.76
C TRP A 47 -9.59 8.03 13.93
N ILE A 48 -9.00 8.70 14.90
CA ILE A 48 -9.21 10.14 15.12
C ILE A 48 -8.48 10.91 14.03
N LEU A 49 -9.20 11.80 13.33
CA LEU A 49 -8.65 12.65 12.28
C LEU A 49 -7.49 13.51 12.80
N HIS A 50 -6.43 13.63 12.00
CA HIS A 50 -5.33 14.54 12.31
C HIS A 50 -5.74 15.98 11.96
N PRO A 51 -5.27 17.02 12.67
CA PRO A 51 -5.54 18.43 12.31
C PRO A 51 -5.22 18.78 10.84
N PHE A 52 -4.21 18.14 10.25
CA PHE A 52 -3.90 18.29 8.83
C PHE A 52 -5.03 17.83 7.90
N ASP A 53 -5.85 16.85 8.28
CA ASP A 53 -6.98 16.39 7.45
C ASP A 53 -7.97 17.53 7.22
N GLU A 54 -8.35 18.24 8.30
CA GLU A 54 -9.29 19.37 8.21
C GLU A 54 -8.73 20.49 7.33
N GLY A 55 -7.44 20.84 7.51
CA GLY A 55 -6.77 21.85 6.70
C GLY A 55 -6.74 21.47 5.21
N LEU A 56 -6.37 20.23 4.91
CA LEU A 56 -6.32 19.70 3.54
C LEU A 56 -7.71 19.64 2.89
N ARG A 57 -8.77 19.29 3.64
CA ARG A 57 -10.14 19.32 3.13
C ARG A 57 -10.60 20.72 2.80
N LYS A 58 -10.31 21.70 3.65
CA LYS A 58 -10.64 23.13 3.40
C LYS A 58 -9.93 23.67 2.17
N ALA A 59 -8.68 23.24 1.93
CA ALA A 59 -7.91 23.61 0.74
C ALA A 59 -8.36 22.87 -0.53
N SER A 60 -9.12 21.79 -0.40
CA SER A 60 -9.54 20.95 -1.52
C SER A 60 -10.93 21.31 -2.05
N ILE A 61 -11.09 21.31 -3.37
CA ILE A 61 -12.40 21.53 -4.01
C ILE A 61 -13.36 20.41 -3.61
N GLY A 62 -14.49 20.77 -3.00
CA GLY A 62 -15.51 19.82 -2.56
C GLY A 62 -15.11 18.94 -1.37
N GLY A 63 -14.07 19.32 -0.61
CA GLY A 63 -13.68 18.61 0.61
C GLY A 63 -13.03 17.24 0.41
N LYS A 64 -12.71 16.87 -0.85
CA LYS A 64 -12.03 15.62 -1.20
C LYS A 64 -10.54 15.86 -1.36
N ILE A 65 -9.73 15.28 -0.47
CA ILE A 65 -8.27 15.39 -0.52
C ILE A 65 -7.76 14.52 -1.66
N ARG A 66 -7.35 15.13 -2.78
CA ARG A 66 -6.80 14.43 -3.95
C ARG A 66 -5.29 14.52 -4.04
N SER A 67 -4.70 15.46 -3.32
CA SER A 67 -3.27 15.64 -3.18
C SER A 67 -2.92 15.99 -1.74
N ILE A 68 -1.74 15.56 -1.30
CA ILE A 68 -1.16 15.93 0.00
C ILE A 68 0.25 16.43 -0.29
N PRO A 69 0.56 17.72 -0.03
CA PRO A 69 1.94 18.21 -0.08
C PRO A 69 2.79 17.47 0.94
N ILE A 70 3.91 16.91 0.49
CA ILE A 70 4.80 16.11 1.33
C ILE A 70 6.27 16.47 1.11
N ARG A 71 7.09 16.05 2.07
CA ARG A 71 8.54 15.82 1.90
C ARG A 71 8.85 14.39 2.33
N VAL A 72 10.08 13.94 2.13
CA VAL A 72 10.56 12.65 2.64
C VAL A 72 11.78 12.87 3.53
N LEU A 73 12.03 11.98 4.50
CA LEU A 73 13.11 12.16 5.47
C LEU A 73 14.48 11.90 4.85
N PHE A 74 14.56 10.91 3.96
CA PHE A 74 15.83 10.36 3.50
C PHE A 74 16.08 10.63 2.02
N ASN A 75 17.34 10.75 1.62
CA ASN A 75 17.68 10.81 0.20
C ASN A 75 17.59 9.44 -0.48
N ASP A 76 17.76 8.36 0.28
CA ASP A 76 17.63 7.00 -0.20
C ASP A 76 16.15 6.56 -0.34
N PRO A 77 15.65 6.21 -1.54
CA PRO A 77 14.26 5.79 -1.77
C PRO A 77 13.81 4.65 -0.86
N ASP A 78 14.66 3.66 -0.63
CA ASP A 78 14.33 2.43 0.10
C ASP A 78 14.15 2.68 1.62
N LEU A 79 14.73 3.77 2.14
CA LEU A 79 14.52 4.21 3.52
C LEU A 79 13.15 4.89 3.70
N ASN A 80 12.57 5.42 2.61
CA ASN A 80 11.27 6.09 2.64
C ASN A 80 10.12 5.14 2.27
N LEU A 81 10.29 4.33 1.21
CA LEU A 81 9.33 3.33 0.76
C LEU A 81 9.93 1.93 0.91
N ARG A 82 9.44 1.19 1.89
CA ARG A 82 9.76 -0.23 2.02
C ARG A 82 8.70 -1.04 1.31
N ALA A 83 9.10 -1.79 0.29
CA ALA A 83 8.23 -2.64 -0.49
C ALA A 83 8.74 -4.09 -0.47
N GLU A 84 7.92 -4.99 0.04
CA GLU A 84 8.26 -6.42 0.15
C GLU A 84 7.02 -7.28 -0.10
N TYR A 85 7.21 -8.57 -0.35
CA TYR A 85 6.15 -9.56 -0.31
C TYR A 85 5.94 -10.02 1.13
N SER A 86 4.73 -9.86 1.64
CA SER A 86 4.38 -10.23 3.01
C SER A 86 3.26 -11.25 3.03
N LEU A 87 3.36 -12.18 3.97
CA LEU A 87 2.32 -13.14 4.35
C LEU A 87 2.10 -13.02 5.85
N PHE A 88 0.85 -12.82 6.27
CA PHE A 88 0.47 -12.68 7.67
C PHE A 88 -0.34 -13.88 8.13
N ASP A 89 -0.27 -14.19 9.42
CA ASP A 89 -1.16 -15.18 10.01
C ASP A 89 -2.56 -14.56 10.15
N ARG A 90 -3.59 -15.21 9.61
CA ARG A 90 -4.94 -14.63 9.59
C ARG A 90 -5.55 -14.46 10.98
N ALA A 91 -5.19 -15.31 11.94
CA ALA A 91 -5.76 -15.28 13.29
C ALA A 91 -5.10 -14.22 14.17
N THR A 92 -3.80 -14.05 14.01
CA THR A 92 -2.97 -13.22 14.89
C THR A 92 -2.44 -11.94 14.22
N GLY A 93 -2.58 -11.81 12.90
CA GLY A 93 -2.02 -10.72 12.08
C GLY A 93 -0.50 -10.58 12.16
N ARG A 94 0.20 -11.57 12.71
CA ARG A 94 1.66 -11.57 12.81
C ARG A 94 2.29 -11.93 11.46
N PRO A 95 3.39 -11.27 11.06
CA PRO A 95 4.08 -11.63 9.83
C PRO A 95 4.60 -13.07 9.94
N MET A 96 4.21 -13.92 9.00
CA MET A 96 4.71 -15.30 8.88
C MET A 96 5.91 -15.38 7.94
N CYS A 97 5.91 -14.56 6.89
CA CYS A 97 6.96 -14.53 5.88
C CYS A 97 7.05 -13.13 5.27
N THR A 98 8.25 -12.57 5.18
CA THR A 98 8.53 -11.35 4.40
C THR A 98 9.69 -11.61 3.44
N GLY A 99 9.58 -11.18 2.18
CA GLY A 99 10.60 -11.47 1.18
C GLY A 99 10.60 -10.52 0.00
N ASN A 100 11.66 -10.57 -0.79
CA ASN A 100 11.89 -9.65 -1.91
C ASN A 100 11.75 -10.31 -3.30
N GLY A 101 11.29 -11.57 -3.34
CA GLY A 101 11.23 -12.35 -4.59
C GLY A 101 12.54 -13.06 -4.95
N GLU A 102 13.56 -12.99 -4.09
CA GLU A 102 14.79 -13.80 -4.17
C GLU A 102 15.03 -14.55 -2.85
N GLN A 103 14.90 -13.86 -1.72
CA GLN A 103 15.02 -14.39 -0.36
C GLN A 103 13.85 -13.93 0.51
N CYS A 104 13.52 -14.71 1.53
CA CYS A 104 12.55 -14.34 2.55
C CYS A 104 13.01 -14.72 3.95
N LYS A 105 12.56 -13.94 4.94
CA LYS A 105 12.58 -14.29 6.36
C LYS A 105 11.25 -14.93 6.71
N ARG A 106 11.26 -16.16 7.21
CA ARG A 106 10.05 -16.96 7.49
C ARG A 106 10.07 -17.55 8.88
N TYR A 107 8.97 -17.43 9.61
CA TYR A 107 8.76 -18.19 10.83
C TYR A 107 8.49 -19.66 10.54
N MET A 108 9.37 -20.52 11.04
CA MET A 108 9.23 -21.96 11.04
C MET A 108 9.07 -22.45 12.49
N PRO A 109 8.65 -23.71 12.72
CA PRO A 109 8.62 -24.27 14.07
C PRO A 109 9.97 -24.21 14.81
N SER A 110 11.08 -24.19 14.07
CA SER A 110 12.44 -24.05 14.60
C SER A 110 12.87 -22.59 14.83
N GLY A 111 11.97 -21.63 14.67
CA GLY A 111 12.27 -20.20 14.72
C GLY A 111 12.36 -19.53 13.35
N LEU A 112 12.89 -18.30 13.34
CA LEU A 112 13.03 -17.50 12.14
C LEU A 112 14.17 -18.01 11.25
N GLN A 113 13.89 -18.26 9.97
CA GLN A 113 14.87 -18.71 8.99
C GLN A 113 14.90 -17.82 7.75
N THR A 114 16.09 -17.70 7.13
CA THR A 114 16.24 -17.13 5.79
C THR A 114 16.15 -18.25 4.75
N LEU A 115 15.24 -18.12 3.80
CA LEU A 115 14.95 -19.12 2.77
C LEU A 115 14.88 -18.47 1.38
N PRO A 116 15.05 -19.23 0.28
CA PRO A 116 14.74 -18.75 -1.07
C PRO A 116 13.26 -18.33 -1.19
N CYS A 117 13.00 -17.21 -1.87
CA CYS A 117 11.67 -16.70 -2.15
C CYS A 117 11.41 -16.77 -3.66
N PRO A 118 10.64 -17.73 -4.18
CA PRO A 118 10.44 -17.88 -5.63
C PRO A 118 9.38 -16.91 -6.20
N SER A 119 9.16 -15.78 -5.52
CA SER A 119 8.02 -14.85 -5.67
C SER A 119 6.64 -15.49 -5.37
N PRO A 120 5.56 -14.68 -5.19
CA PRO A 120 4.23 -15.20 -4.88
C PRO A 120 3.68 -16.19 -5.93
N ASP A 121 4.01 -16.01 -7.21
CA ASP A 121 3.45 -16.84 -8.28
C ASP A 121 3.91 -18.30 -8.20
N ASN A 122 5.11 -18.55 -7.65
CA ASN A 122 5.68 -19.89 -7.53
C ASN A 122 5.86 -20.36 -6.09
N CYS A 123 5.36 -19.61 -5.10
CA CYS A 123 5.50 -19.94 -3.68
C CYS A 123 4.28 -20.72 -3.19
N GLU A 124 4.50 -21.92 -2.65
CA GLU A 124 3.39 -22.74 -2.14
C GLU A 124 2.61 -22.09 -1.00
N LEU A 125 3.27 -21.27 -0.18
CA LEU A 125 2.63 -20.50 0.90
C LEU A 125 1.83 -19.31 0.39
N ALA A 126 2.06 -18.87 -0.84
CA ALA A 126 1.35 -17.77 -1.47
C ALA A 126 0.04 -18.22 -2.17
N LYS A 127 -0.22 -19.54 -2.23
CA LYS A 127 -1.44 -20.11 -2.83
C LYS A 127 -2.69 -19.40 -2.33
N GLY A 128 -3.60 -19.07 -3.24
CA GLY A 128 -4.80 -18.30 -2.92
C GLY A 128 -4.58 -16.80 -2.73
N GLY A 129 -3.41 -16.27 -3.10
CA GLY A 129 -3.10 -14.83 -3.02
C GLY A 129 -2.85 -14.34 -1.60
N LEU A 130 -2.40 -15.21 -0.71
CA LEU A 130 -2.16 -14.89 0.71
C LEU A 130 -0.87 -14.09 0.93
N CYS A 131 0.11 -14.27 0.04
CA CYS A 131 1.35 -13.48 0.01
C CYS A 131 1.18 -12.33 -0.99
N LYS A 132 1.24 -11.09 -0.53
CA LYS A 132 0.95 -9.90 -1.35
C LYS A 132 2.12 -8.92 -1.29
N PRO A 133 2.33 -8.08 -2.32
CA PRO A 133 3.21 -6.93 -2.18
C PRO A 133 2.65 -5.99 -1.11
N TYR A 134 3.52 -5.44 -0.28
CA TYR A 134 3.20 -4.58 0.83
C TYR A 134 4.16 -3.40 0.87
N GLY A 135 3.62 -2.20 0.63
CA GLY A 135 4.34 -0.95 0.64
C GLY A 135 4.08 -0.17 1.92
N ARG A 136 5.14 0.26 2.59
CA ARG A 136 5.13 1.17 3.74
C ARG A 136 5.93 2.42 3.37
N LEU A 137 5.21 3.50 3.06
CA LEU A 137 5.81 4.79 2.70
C LEU A 137 5.74 5.73 3.90
N ASN A 138 6.88 6.24 4.36
CA ASN A 138 6.97 7.32 5.34
C ASN A 138 7.20 8.66 4.64
N VAL A 139 6.40 9.66 4.99
CA VAL A 139 6.48 11.03 4.45
C VAL A 139 6.32 12.07 5.56
N LEU A 140 6.74 13.30 5.33
CA LEU A 140 6.41 14.42 6.21
C LEU A 140 5.24 15.21 5.62
N ILE A 141 4.35 15.69 6.48
CA ILE A 141 3.30 16.66 6.13
C ILE A 141 3.54 17.90 6.99
N GLY A 142 3.64 19.07 6.36
CA GLY A 142 3.95 20.32 7.05
C GLY A 142 5.39 20.39 7.58
N ASP A 143 5.60 21.26 8.56
CA ASP A 143 6.91 21.60 9.14
C ASP A 143 6.92 21.54 10.68
N ASP A 144 5.87 20.97 11.31
CA ASP A 144 5.69 20.98 12.77
C ASP A 144 6.67 20.04 13.51
N ASP A 145 7.00 18.89 12.90
CA ASP A 145 7.99 17.94 13.39
C ASP A 145 8.80 17.42 12.20
N GLU A 146 10.08 17.82 12.11
CA GLU A 146 10.96 17.53 10.99
C GLU A 146 11.54 16.10 10.99
N LEU A 147 11.34 15.34 12.06
CA LEU A 147 11.81 13.95 12.18
C LEU A 147 10.66 12.95 12.39
N GLY A 148 9.45 13.42 12.65
CA GLY A 148 8.24 12.62 12.64
C GLY A 148 7.68 12.42 11.22
N SER A 149 6.95 11.33 11.03
CA SER A 149 6.46 10.89 9.73
C SER A 149 4.99 10.48 9.75
N PHE A 150 4.33 10.62 8.61
CA PHE A 150 3.04 10.01 8.32
C PHE A 150 3.27 8.78 7.46
N ILE A 151 2.60 7.69 7.81
CA ILE A 151 2.76 6.42 7.12
C ILE A 151 1.57 6.14 6.18
N PHE A 152 1.88 5.86 4.92
CA PHE A 152 0.95 5.34 3.93
C PHE A 152 1.25 3.84 3.70
N ARG A 153 0.27 3.00 4.00
CA ARG A 153 0.34 1.54 3.81
C ARG A 153 -0.51 1.14 2.62
N THR A 154 -0.01 0.21 1.81
CA THR A 154 -0.79 -0.31 0.69
C THR A 154 -0.33 -1.69 0.24
N THR A 155 -1.29 -2.53 -0.12
CA THR A 155 -1.08 -3.76 -0.90
C THR A 155 -1.24 -3.55 -2.41
N GLY A 156 -1.50 -2.31 -2.84
CA GLY A 156 -1.80 -1.97 -4.23
C GLY A 156 -0.56 -1.90 -5.10
N TYR A 157 -0.38 -2.90 -5.98
CA TYR A 157 0.76 -2.97 -6.92
C TYR A 157 0.98 -1.68 -7.73
N ASN A 158 -0.09 -1.02 -8.20
CA ASN A 158 0.04 0.22 -8.96
C ASN A 158 0.61 1.37 -8.12
N SER A 159 0.20 1.49 -6.85
CA SER A 159 0.74 2.50 -5.94
C SER A 159 2.22 2.21 -5.66
N ILE A 160 2.55 0.98 -5.27
CA ILE A 160 3.93 0.57 -4.94
C ILE A 160 4.86 0.82 -6.13
N ARG A 161 4.48 0.36 -7.33
CA ARG A 161 5.27 0.55 -8.55
C ARG A 161 5.47 2.04 -8.88
N SER A 162 4.41 2.85 -8.80
CA SER A 162 4.51 4.28 -9.12
C SER A 162 5.40 5.00 -8.12
N LEU A 163 5.18 4.79 -6.82
CA LEU A 163 5.95 5.40 -5.75
C LEU A 163 7.45 5.03 -5.84
N ALA A 164 7.77 3.74 -6.00
CA ALA A 164 9.15 3.28 -6.09
C ALA A 164 9.89 3.89 -7.29
N ALA A 165 9.24 3.92 -8.46
CA ALA A 165 9.80 4.53 -9.66
C ALA A 165 10.01 6.04 -9.47
N ARG A 166 9.01 6.76 -8.94
CA ARG A 166 9.09 8.21 -8.73
C ARG A 166 10.17 8.61 -7.75
N LEU A 167 10.26 7.93 -6.60
CA LEU A 167 11.32 8.20 -5.61
C LEU A 167 12.71 7.98 -6.22
N SER A 168 12.90 6.87 -6.94
CA SER A 168 14.17 6.55 -7.61
C SER A 168 14.53 7.57 -8.67
N TYR A 169 13.57 7.97 -9.51
CA TYR A 169 13.80 8.96 -10.56
C TYR A 169 14.06 10.35 -9.98
N TYR A 170 13.31 10.75 -8.96
CA TYR A 170 13.51 12.03 -8.29
C TYR A 170 14.86 12.13 -7.58
N LYS A 171 15.33 11.05 -6.93
CA LYS A 171 16.72 10.96 -6.45
C LYS A 171 17.72 11.19 -7.58
N ALA A 172 17.55 10.50 -8.71
CA ALA A 172 18.49 10.55 -9.82
C ALA A 172 18.56 11.95 -10.46
N VAL A 173 17.41 12.54 -10.81
CA VAL A 173 17.37 13.83 -11.52
C VAL A 173 17.70 15.03 -10.63
N SER A 174 17.50 14.92 -9.31
CA SER A 174 17.86 15.99 -8.36
C SER A 174 19.32 15.95 -7.89
N GLY A 175 20.09 14.90 -8.26
CA GLY A 175 21.45 14.74 -7.78
C GLY A 175 21.53 14.34 -6.30
N ASN A 176 20.68 13.38 -5.89
CA ASN A 176 20.58 12.87 -4.52
C ASN A 176 20.08 13.92 -3.51
N LEU A 177 19.08 14.73 -3.89
CA LEU A 177 18.44 15.73 -3.03
C LEU A 177 16.96 15.41 -2.76
N LEU A 178 16.61 14.12 -2.75
CA LEU A 178 15.22 13.66 -2.63
C LEU A 178 14.53 14.18 -1.35
N ALA A 179 15.23 14.26 -0.22
CA ALA A 179 14.69 14.79 1.04
C ALA A 179 14.41 16.31 1.01
N CYS A 180 15.01 17.03 0.06
CA CYS A 180 14.80 18.47 -0.14
C CYS A 180 13.78 18.79 -1.24
N LEU A 181 13.30 17.78 -1.98
CA LEU A 181 12.36 18.00 -3.08
C LEU A 181 10.94 18.33 -2.57
N PRO A 182 10.31 19.41 -3.08
CA PRO A 182 8.92 19.74 -2.80
C PRO A 182 8.00 18.82 -3.61
N MET A 183 7.40 17.84 -2.96
CA MET A 183 6.57 16.83 -3.62
C MET A 183 5.13 16.83 -3.09
N GLU A 184 4.27 16.06 -3.74
CA GLU A 184 2.93 15.74 -3.25
C GLU A 184 2.55 14.29 -3.61
N LEU A 185 1.83 13.64 -2.70
CA LEU A 185 1.08 12.43 -3.03
C LEU A 185 -0.13 12.83 -3.84
N ARG A 186 -0.45 12.09 -4.90
CA ARG A 186 -1.61 12.36 -5.76
C ARG A 186 -2.41 11.10 -6.04
N LEU A 187 -3.74 11.20 -5.92
CA LEU A 187 -4.63 10.14 -6.37
C LEU A 187 -4.77 10.16 -7.88
N ARG A 188 -4.51 9.01 -8.51
CA ARG A 188 -4.68 8.78 -9.95
C ARG A 188 -5.74 7.71 -10.18
N GLY A 189 -6.69 7.98 -11.06
CA GLY A 189 -7.67 7.00 -11.51
C GLY A 189 -7.13 6.15 -12.66
N LYS A 190 -7.36 4.84 -12.63
CA LYS A 190 -7.11 3.92 -13.73
C LYS A 190 -8.27 2.94 -13.85
N SER A 191 -8.73 2.66 -15.06
CA SER A 191 -9.61 1.51 -15.34
C SER A 191 -8.77 0.37 -15.90
N THR A 192 -9.02 -0.85 -15.44
CA THR A 192 -8.33 -2.05 -15.93
C THR A 192 -9.36 -3.10 -16.35
N THR A 193 -8.96 -4.04 -17.20
CA THR A 193 -9.78 -5.21 -17.54
C THR A 193 -10.14 -6.02 -16.29
N GLN A 194 -9.18 -6.16 -15.37
CA GLN A 194 -9.36 -6.84 -14.08
C GLN A 194 -10.31 -6.11 -13.12
N SER A 195 -10.55 -4.80 -13.31
CA SER A 195 -11.52 -4.06 -12.51
C SER A 195 -12.91 -4.01 -13.15
N HIS A 196 -13.18 -4.82 -14.19
CA HIS A 196 -14.42 -4.76 -14.98
C HIS A 196 -14.75 -3.32 -15.44
N ARG A 197 -13.71 -2.54 -15.77
CA ARG A 197 -13.79 -1.11 -16.13
C ARG A 197 -14.25 -0.17 -15.02
N ALA A 198 -14.45 -0.64 -13.79
CA ALA A 198 -14.64 0.24 -12.64
C ALA A 198 -13.36 1.07 -12.38
N PRO A 199 -13.50 2.35 -12.00
CA PRO A 199 -12.35 3.19 -11.67
C PRO A 199 -11.63 2.66 -10.43
N VAL A 200 -10.31 2.48 -10.53
CA VAL A 200 -9.43 2.12 -9.41
C VAL A 200 -8.47 3.27 -9.18
N TYR A 201 -8.42 3.75 -7.94
CA TYR A 201 -7.47 4.78 -7.54
C TYR A 201 -6.17 4.16 -7.03
N TYR A 202 -5.05 4.77 -7.39
CA TYR A 202 -3.73 4.46 -6.86
C TYR A 202 -3.01 5.76 -6.49
N VAL A 203 -2.01 5.65 -5.62
CA VAL A 203 -1.19 6.78 -5.18
C VAL A 203 0.02 6.91 -6.10
N ASP A 204 0.20 8.10 -6.65
CA ASP A 204 1.38 8.52 -7.39
C ASP A 204 2.12 9.61 -6.59
N LEU A 205 3.36 9.88 -6.96
CA LEU A 205 4.18 10.94 -6.39
C LEU A 205 4.56 11.92 -7.50
N THR A 206 4.30 13.21 -7.30
CA THR A 206 4.67 14.26 -8.25
C THR A 206 5.36 15.41 -7.53
N VAL A 207 6.00 16.31 -8.28
CA VAL A 207 6.29 17.66 -7.75
C VAL A 207 4.97 18.38 -7.44
N ARG A 208 5.03 19.38 -6.56
CA ARG A 208 3.85 20.16 -6.18
C ARG A 208 3.15 20.77 -7.39
N GLU A 209 1.83 20.84 -7.33
CA GLU A 209 1.02 21.44 -8.40
C GLU A 209 1.46 22.88 -8.72
N GLY A 210 1.49 23.21 -10.01
CA GLY A 210 1.91 24.52 -10.50
C GLY A 210 3.41 24.74 -10.60
N ARG A 211 4.24 23.73 -10.26
CA ARG A 211 5.71 23.79 -10.44
C ARG A 211 6.20 22.88 -11.56
N THR A 212 7.24 23.32 -12.26
CA THR A 212 8.02 22.46 -13.14
C THR A 212 8.99 21.58 -12.33
N LEU A 213 9.53 20.55 -12.96
CA LEU A 213 10.55 19.72 -12.32
C LEU A 213 11.84 20.50 -12.07
N GLU A 214 12.22 21.36 -13.02
CA GLU A 214 13.40 22.23 -12.93
C GLU A 214 13.29 23.22 -11.76
N GLU A 215 12.11 23.82 -11.57
CA GLU A 215 11.84 24.70 -10.42
C GLU A 215 11.94 23.94 -9.09
N ALA A 216 11.37 22.74 -9.02
CA ALA A 216 11.45 21.90 -7.82
C ALA A 216 12.89 21.48 -7.50
N ILE A 217 13.69 21.16 -8.51
CA ILE A 217 15.13 20.84 -8.33
C ILE A 217 15.90 22.08 -7.88
N THR A 218 15.58 23.26 -8.41
CA THR A 218 16.22 24.52 -7.99
C THR A 218 15.94 24.80 -6.52
N GLU A 219 14.68 24.72 -6.09
CA GLU A 219 14.31 24.86 -4.67
C GLU A 219 14.98 23.80 -3.78
N ALA A 220 15.10 22.56 -4.27
CA ALA A 220 15.79 21.50 -3.51
C ALA A 220 17.27 21.82 -3.26
N LYS A 221 17.96 22.44 -4.23
CA LYS A 221 19.36 22.89 -4.07
C LYS A 221 19.46 24.02 -3.05
N GLU A 222 18.61 25.02 -3.15
CA GLU A 222 18.58 26.14 -2.19
C GLU A 222 18.31 25.64 -0.76
N ASN A 223 17.39 24.68 -0.61
CA ASN A 223 17.09 24.06 0.68
C ASN A 223 18.26 23.22 1.22
N ASP A 224 18.95 22.47 0.38
CA ASP A 224 20.14 21.70 0.77
C ASP A 224 21.28 22.62 1.21
N GLU A 225 21.54 23.71 0.48
CA GLU A 225 22.55 24.72 0.86
C GLU A 225 22.21 25.36 2.22
N ARG A 226 20.95 25.74 2.42
CA ARG A 226 20.47 26.29 3.70
C ARG A 226 20.57 25.27 4.84
N ARG A 227 20.27 23.99 4.58
CA ARG A 227 20.40 22.91 5.57
C ARG A 227 21.86 22.70 5.97
N ARG A 228 22.76 22.66 4.99
CA ARG A 228 24.21 22.52 5.24
C ARG A 228 24.78 23.70 6.01
N SER A 229 24.33 24.91 5.74
CA SER A 229 24.85 26.11 6.45
C SER A 229 24.52 26.13 7.94
N VAL A 230 23.45 25.44 8.37
CA VAL A 230 23.08 25.26 9.78
C VAL A 230 23.59 23.94 10.38
N GLY A 231 24.35 23.15 9.61
CA GLY A 231 24.95 21.88 10.06
C GLY A 231 24.03 20.66 9.98
N TYR A 232 22.94 20.72 9.20
CA TYR A 232 22.08 19.55 8.98
C TYR A 232 22.80 18.51 8.11
N ASP A 233 23.08 17.34 8.69
CA ASP A 233 23.78 16.24 8.02
C ASP A 233 22.79 15.18 7.53
N GLN A 234 22.38 15.31 6.27
CA GLN A 234 21.47 14.37 5.63
C GLN A 234 22.11 12.99 5.40
N ALA A 235 23.42 12.92 5.16
CA ALA A 235 24.09 11.65 4.92
C ALA A 235 24.17 10.83 6.22
N ALA A 236 24.51 11.48 7.34
CA ALA A 236 24.50 10.85 8.65
C ALA A 236 23.08 10.39 9.06
N LEU A 237 22.04 11.15 8.71
CA LEU A 237 20.64 10.75 8.94
C LEU A 237 20.27 9.49 8.15
N ASP A 238 20.60 9.44 6.85
CA ASP A 238 20.36 8.26 6.00
C ASP A 238 21.11 7.02 6.53
N ASP A 239 22.37 7.18 6.96
CA ASP A 239 23.17 6.08 7.52
C ASP A 239 22.63 5.59 8.86
N ALA A 240 22.19 6.50 9.73
CA ALA A 240 21.54 6.15 11.00
C ALA A 240 20.24 5.35 10.77
N ALA A 241 19.44 5.75 9.78
CA ALA A 241 18.23 5.02 9.41
C ALA A 241 18.54 3.66 8.80
N ARG A 242 19.55 3.54 7.92
CA ARG A 242 19.96 2.25 7.34
C ARG A 242 20.40 1.26 8.43
N LEU A 243 21.21 1.72 9.40
CA LEU A 243 21.58 0.91 10.55
C LEU A 243 20.36 0.56 11.40
N GLY A 244 19.49 1.54 11.63
CA GLY A 244 18.25 1.39 12.39
C GLY A 244 17.33 0.32 11.86
N PHE A 245 17.07 0.32 10.54
CA PHE A 245 16.25 -0.71 9.90
C PHE A 245 16.92 -2.08 9.92
N SER A 246 18.25 -2.14 9.75
CA SER A 246 18.99 -3.41 9.79
C SER A 246 18.92 -4.14 11.14
N ASN A 247 18.62 -3.42 12.23
CA ASN A 247 18.49 -4.00 13.56
C ASN A 247 17.25 -4.88 13.73
N GLY A 248 16.20 -4.66 12.94
CA GLY A 248 14.92 -5.37 13.04
C GLY A 248 14.85 -6.64 12.19
N SER A 249 14.27 -7.71 12.74
CA SER A 249 13.90 -8.87 11.92
C SER A 249 12.57 -8.67 11.18
N PHE A 250 11.62 -8.02 11.85
CA PHE A 250 10.35 -7.52 11.32
C PHE A 250 10.09 -6.15 11.95
N GLU A 251 9.37 -5.30 11.23
CA GLU A 251 9.10 -3.91 11.63
C GLU A 251 7.70 -3.73 12.19
N ASP A 252 6.81 -4.70 11.97
CA ASP A 252 5.40 -4.59 12.35
C ASP A 252 5.25 -4.68 13.86
N SER A 253 4.66 -3.65 14.46
CA SER A 253 4.27 -3.66 15.87
C SER A 253 2.99 -4.48 16.05
N ASN A 254 2.80 -5.07 17.24
CA ASN A 254 1.57 -5.82 17.54
C ASN A 254 0.30 -4.92 17.48
N GLU A 255 0.46 -3.60 17.45
CA GLU A 255 -0.64 -2.62 17.49
C GLU A 255 -1.33 -2.44 16.13
N GLU A 256 -0.70 -2.92 15.05
CA GLU A 256 -1.19 -2.76 13.66
C GLU A 256 -1.84 -4.05 13.10
N ILE A 257 -1.92 -5.10 13.93
CA ILE A 257 -2.39 -6.45 13.60
C ILE A 257 -3.77 -6.46 12.92
N ALA A 258 -4.74 -5.71 13.46
CA ALA A 258 -6.13 -5.79 13.00
C ALA A 258 -6.29 -5.29 11.55
N GLU A 259 -5.55 -4.26 11.17
CA GLU A 259 -5.70 -3.62 9.86
C GLU A 259 -4.90 -4.33 8.79
N VAL A 260 -3.73 -4.85 9.17
CA VAL A 260 -2.98 -5.76 8.32
C VAL A 260 -3.87 -6.97 7.98
N VAL A 261 -4.58 -7.53 8.96
CA VAL A 261 -5.54 -8.61 8.70
C VAL A 261 -6.69 -8.16 7.79
N GLU A 262 -7.28 -6.97 8.04
CA GLU A 262 -8.37 -6.44 7.20
C GLU A 262 -7.93 -6.18 5.74
N GLU A 263 -6.72 -5.66 5.52
CA GLU A 263 -6.19 -5.37 4.17
C GLU A 263 -5.74 -6.65 3.43
N PHE A 264 -5.13 -7.60 4.15
CA PHE A 264 -4.66 -8.85 3.57
C PHE A 264 -5.78 -9.87 3.37
N TYR A 265 -6.77 -9.91 4.25
CA TYR A 265 -7.85 -10.90 4.26
C TYR A 265 -9.22 -10.21 4.36
N PRO A 266 -9.63 -9.42 3.34
CA PRO A 266 -10.98 -8.90 3.31
C PRO A 266 -11.95 -10.08 3.34
N GLU A 267 -12.84 -10.11 4.35
CA GLU A 267 -13.90 -11.12 4.47
C GLU A 267 -14.59 -11.26 3.11
N SER A 268 -14.57 -12.46 2.54
CA SER A 268 -15.10 -12.76 1.22
C SER A 268 -16.61 -12.50 1.21
N GLY A 269 -16.99 -11.27 0.88
CA GLY A 269 -18.29 -10.96 0.30
C GLY A 269 -18.30 -11.54 -1.09
N SER A 270 -19.30 -12.35 -1.41
CA SER A 270 -19.60 -12.85 -2.74
C SER A 270 -19.63 -11.68 -3.75
N GLY A 271 -18.51 -11.46 -4.43
CA GLY A 271 -18.26 -10.49 -5.50
C GLY A 271 -17.05 -11.00 -6.29
N PRO A 272 -17.02 -10.85 -7.63
CA PRO A 272 -16.37 -11.82 -8.51
C PRO A 272 -14.88 -11.94 -8.22
N GLY A 273 -14.46 -13.19 -8.02
CA GLY A 273 -13.16 -13.56 -7.49
C GLY A 273 -11.98 -13.11 -8.35
N VAL A 274 -10.87 -12.89 -7.67
CA VAL A 274 -9.54 -12.95 -8.27
C VAL A 274 -9.29 -14.41 -8.62
N ALA A 275 -9.73 -14.82 -9.80
CA ALA A 275 -9.30 -16.04 -10.45
C ALA A 275 -8.07 -15.68 -11.30
N THR A 276 -6.89 -16.07 -10.81
CA THR A 276 -5.70 -16.25 -11.65
C THR A 276 -6.00 -17.41 -12.61
N SER A 277 -6.24 -17.10 -13.88
CA SER A 277 -6.42 -18.09 -14.93
C SER A 277 -5.10 -18.30 -15.66
N ASP A 278 -4.51 -19.48 -15.50
CA ASP A 278 -3.65 -20.07 -16.53
C ASP A 278 -4.28 -21.37 -17.03
N ALA A 279 -4.19 -21.55 -18.34
CA ALA A 279 -5.04 -22.37 -19.19
C ALA A 279 -4.63 -23.85 -19.26
N THR A 280 -5.60 -24.75 -19.40
CA THR A 280 -5.53 -25.96 -20.27
C THR A 280 -6.93 -26.61 -20.45
N PRO A 281 -7.16 -27.50 -21.45
CA PRO A 281 -8.10 -27.28 -22.54
C PRO A 281 -9.50 -27.91 -22.35
N ALA A 282 -10.41 -27.46 -23.22
CA ALA A 282 -11.84 -27.71 -23.26
C ALA A 282 -12.28 -29.18 -23.31
N ILE A 283 -13.35 -29.51 -22.56
CA ILE A 283 -14.24 -30.68 -22.69
C ILE A 283 -15.68 -30.20 -22.41
N PRO A 284 -16.73 -30.67 -23.15
CA PRO A 284 -17.90 -29.86 -23.47
C PRO A 284 -18.92 -29.72 -22.34
N ALA A 285 -19.69 -28.64 -22.43
CA ALA A 285 -20.68 -28.19 -21.46
C ALA A 285 -21.71 -29.27 -21.10
N LYS A 286 -21.89 -29.48 -19.79
CA LYS A 286 -23.04 -30.20 -19.24
C LYS A 286 -24.28 -29.30 -19.38
N THR A 287 -25.25 -29.79 -20.14
CA THR A 287 -26.60 -29.21 -20.29
C THR A 287 -27.27 -29.00 -18.93
N SER A 288 -27.90 -27.84 -18.76
CA SER A 288 -28.51 -27.43 -17.51
C SER A 288 -29.83 -28.19 -17.28
N LEU A 289 -30.23 -28.36 -16.02
CA LEU A 289 -31.50 -29.01 -15.64
C LEU A 289 -32.74 -28.29 -16.21
N LYS A 290 -32.62 -27.01 -16.59
CA LYS A 290 -33.67 -26.27 -17.30
C LYS A 290 -33.93 -26.82 -18.71
N ASP A 291 -32.86 -27.15 -19.44
CA ASP A 291 -32.96 -27.68 -20.81
C ASP A 291 -33.58 -29.08 -20.89
N LYS A 292 -33.56 -29.84 -19.78
CA LYS A 292 -34.22 -31.16 -19.68
C LYS A 292 -35.70 -31.07 -19.29
N LEU A 293 -36.11 -29.99 -18.62
CA LEU A 293 -37.51 -29.77 -18.23
C LEU A 293 -38.35 -29.24 -19.40
N ASP A 294 -37.78 -28.37 -20.24
CA ASP A 294 -38.50 -27.81 -21.40
C ASP A 294 -38.71 -28.83 -22.54
N LYS A 295 -37.82 -29.82 -22.67
CA LYS A 295 -37.98 -30.93 -23.63
C LYS A 295 -39.00 -31.99 -23.20
N LYS A 296 -39.40 -32.02 -21.93
CA LYS A 296 -40.40 -32.98 -21.42
C LYS A 296 -41.83 -32.42 -21.48
N ALA A 297 -41.97 -31.10 -21.56
CA ALA A 297 -43.26 -30.41 -21.67
C ALA A 297 -43.80 -30.27 -23.11
N THR A 298 -42.98 -30.56 -24.13
CA THR A 298 -43.32 -30.39 -25.56
C THR A 298 -43.51 -31.71 -26.33
N GLY A 299 -43.47 -32.87 -25.66
CA GLY A 299 -43.43 -34.19 -26.31
C GLY A 299 -44.66 -35.11 -26.14
N GLN A 300 -45.82 -34.63 -25.67
CA GLN A 300 -47.02 -35.46 -25.53
C GLN A 300 -48.27 -34.78 -26.07
N THR A 301 -48.39 -34.69 -27.40
CA THR A 301 -49.67 -34.69 -28.11
C THR A 301 -49.43 -35.06 -29.57
N GLY A 302 -49.77 -36.31 -29.95
CA GLY A 302 -49.86 -36.69 -31.36
C GLY A 302 -49.48 -38.14 -31.68
N GLU A 303 -50.26 -39.11 -31.22
CA GLU A 303 -50.45 -40.38 -31.93
C GLU A 303 -51.68 -41.11 -31.38
N SER A 304 -52.73 -41.21 -32.18
CA SER A 304 -53.74 -42.29 -32.17
C SER A 304 -54.68 -42.11 -33.37
N SER A 305 -54.41 -42.95 -34.38
CA SER A 305 -55.35 -43.56 -35.36
C SER A 305 -56.17 -42.68 -36.30
#